data_AF-A0A1L5JM34-F1
#
_entry.id   AF-A0A1L5JM34-F1
#
_cell.length_a   1.000
_cell.length_b   1.000
_cell.length_c   1.000
_cell.angle_alpha   90.00
_cell.angle_beta   90.00
_cell.angle_gamma   90.00
#
_symmetry.space_group_name_H-M   'P 1'
#
loop_
_entity.id
_entity.type
_entity.pdbx_description
1 polymer ?
#
loop_
_entity_poly.entity_id
_entity_poly.type
_entity_poly.pdbx_seq_one_letter_code
_entity_poly.pdbx_strand_id
1 'polypeptide(L)'
;MVHVWEYLTRCGHKFLWLKINPLPPGYTGSVYRAQFEIYSASGRILVTLDVHRQQWVCSANNPRREPADKNGVMLDSGIPLDRNLASHYAKQGY
;
A
#
# COMPACT_ATOMS: atom_id res chain seq x y z
N MET A 1 1.26 8.15 4.90
CA MET A 1 1.90 6.85 4.58
C MET A 1 2.67 6.18 5.73
N VAL A 2 3.56 6.87 6.49
CA VAL A 2 4.39 6.22 7.56
C VAL A 2 3.58 5.39 8.55
N HIS A 3 2.46 5.92 9.05
CA HIS A 3 1.60 5.20 10.00
C HIS A 3 1.01 3.90 9.43
N VAL A 4 0.82 3.82 8.11
CA VAL A 4 0.32 2.61 7.43
C VAL A 4 1.40 1.54 7.41
N TRP A 5 2.65 1.92 7.08
CA TRP A 5 3.79 1.01 7.14
C TRP A 5 4.02 0.50 8.57
N GLU A 6 3.97 1.39 9.57
CA GLU A 6 4.09 1.00 10.99
C GLU A 6 2.97 0.06 11.43
N TYR A 7 1.73 0.30 10.99
CA TYR A 7 0.59 -0.58 11.29
C TYR A 7 0.77 -1.98 10.69
N LEU A 8 1.19 -2.06 9.42
CA LEU A 8 1.34 -3.33 8.71
C LEU A 8 2.52 -4.16 9.26
N THR A 9 3.64 -3.51 9.55
CA THR A 9 4.78 -4.17 10.19
C THR A 9 4.42 -4.67 11.60
N ARG A 10 3.65 -3.91 12.38
CA ARG A 10 3.08 -4.38 13.67
C ARG A 10 2.11 -5.55 13.51
N CYS A 11 1.45 -5.68 12.37
CA CYS A 11 0.60 -6.84 12.05
C CYS A 11 1.40 -8.08 11.63
N GLY A 12 2.73 -8.02 11.58
CA GLY A 12 3.62 -9.15 11.25
C GLY A 12 4.14 -9.16 9.82
N HIS A 13 3.76 -8.19 8.98
CA HIS A 13 4.25 -8.13 7.59
C HIS A 13 5.68 -7.61 7.55
N LYS A 14 6.65 -8.54 7.43
CA LYS A 14 8.08 -8.20 7.38
C LYS A 14 8.52 -7.61 6.05
N PHE A 15 7.85 -8.00 4.96
CA PHE A 15 8.14 -7.52 3.63
C PHE A 15 6.88 -6.95 2.99
N LEU A 16 6.99 -5.72 2.51
CA LEU A 16 5.91 -4.95 1.92
C LEU A 16 6.37 -4.41 0.56
N TRP A 17 5.45 -4.31 -0.38
CA TRP A 17 5.69 -3.71 -1.69
C TRP A 17 4.68 -2.61 -1.94
N LEU A 18 5.16 -1.49 -2.46
CA LEU A 18 4.34 -0.38 -2.93
C LEU A 18 4.13 -0.54 -4.43
N LYS A 19 2.87 -0.51 -4.85
CA LYS A 19 2.49 -0.33 -6.25
C LYS A 19 1.93 1.06 -6.44
N ILE A 20 2.41 1.73 -7.50
CA ILE A 20 1.93 3.04 -7.93
C ILE A 20 1.04 2.82 -9.14
N ASN A 21 -0.25 3.08 -8.98
CA ASN A 21 -1.25 2.91 -10.02
C ASN A 21 -1.70 4.28 -10.55
N PRO A 22 -2.20 4.36 -11.80
CA PRO A 22 -2.90 5.54 -12.28
C PRO A 22 -4.10 5.85 -11.37
N LEU A 23 -4.50 7.12 -11.35
CA LEU A 23 -5.68 7.55 -10.60
C LEU A 23 -6.94 6.84 -11.14
N PRO A 24 -7.89 6.46 -10.28
CA PRO A 24 -9.11 5.82 -10.71
C PRO A 24 -9.93 6.75 -11.62
N PRO A 25 -10.68 6.18 -12.59
CA PRO A 25 -11.57 6.95 -13.45
C PRO A 25 -12.54 7.80 -12.63
N GLY A 26 -12.69 9.07 -13.00
CA GLY A 26 -13.59 10.00 -12.31
C GLY A 26 -13.00 10.70 -11.08
N TYR A 27 -11.73 10.46 -10.72
CA TYR A 27 -11.04 11.32 -9.76
C TYR A 27 -10.76 12.70 -10.38
N THR A 28 -11.39 13.74 -9.84
CA THR A 28 -11.23 15.14 -10.28
C THR A 28 -10.43 15.99 -9.28
N GLY A 29 -9.89 15.38 -8.24
CA GLY A 29 -9.11 16.09 -7.22
C GLY A 29 -7.69 16.45 -7.71
N SER A 30 -7.05 17.39 -7.02
CA SER A 30 -5.67 17.81 -7.29
C SER A 30 -4.67 17.31 -6.24
N VAL A 31 -5.16 16.65 -5.18
CA VAL A 31 -4.37 16.26 -4.01
C VAL A 31 -3.42 15.11 -4.35
N TYR A 32 -3.91 14.08 -5.04
CA TYR A 32 -3.13 12.90 -5.37
C TYR A 32 -2.80 12.86 -6.85
N ARG A 33 -1.57 12.45 -7.18
CA ARG A 33 -1.10 12.27 -8.57
C ARG A 33 -1.12 10.81 -9.01
N ALA A 34 -1.29 9.90 -8.06
CA ALA A 34 -1.36 8.45 -8.29
C ALA A 34 -2.13 7.78 -7.15
N GLN A 35 -2.61 6.57 -7.40
CA GLN A 35 -3.21 5.71 -6.39
C GLN A 35 -2.18 4.71 -5.88
N PHE A 36 -2.04 4.61 -4.56
CA PHE A 36 -1.07 3.70 -3.94
C PHE A 36 -1.75 2.46 -3.39
N GLU A 37 -1.09 1.32 -3.57
CA GLU A 37 -1.49 0.05 -3.00
C GLU A 37 -0.27 -0.61 -2.34
N ILE A 38 -0.48 -1.17 -1.15
CA ILE A 38 0.55 -1.86 -0.39
C ILE A 38 0.22 -3.34 -0.36
N TYR A 39 1.20 -4.15 -0.75
CA TYR A 39 1.10 -5.60 -0.89
C TYR A 39 1.98 -6.32 0.13
N SER A 40 1.56 -7.51 0.55
CA SER A 40 2.39 -8.47 1.29
C SER A 40 3.37 -9.21 0.36
N ALA A 41 4.32 -9.94 0.94
CA ALA A 41 5.21 -10.86 0.22
C ALA A 41 4.51 -11.93 -0.61
N SER A 42 3.27 -12.24 -0.26
CA SER A 42 2.41 -13.17 -0.98
C SER A 42 1.60 -12.51 -2.10
N GLY A 43 1.83 -11.23 -2.40
CA GLY A 43 1.13 -10.52 -3.46
C GLY A 43 -0.32 -10.16 -3.14
N ARG A 44 -0.71 -10.16 -1.86
CA ARG A 44 -2.06 -9.73 -1.43
C ARG A 44 -2.08 -8.24 -1.12
N ILE A 45 -3.10 -7.53 -1.61
CA ILE A 45 -3.38 -6.15 -1.23
C ILE A 45 -3.74 -6.11 0.26
N LEU A 46 -2.95 -5.37 1.03
CA LEU A 46 -3.17 -5.14 2.45
C LEU A 46 -3.91 -3.82 2.68
N VAL A 47 -3.48 -2.77 1.97
CA VAL A 47 -4.03 -1.41 2.12
C VAL A 47 -4.00 -0.71 0.77
N THR A 48 -5.06 0.03 0.47
CA THR A 48 -5.17 0.88 -0.71
C THR A 48 -5.42 2.33 -0.25
N LEU A 49 -4.78 3.29 -0.91
CA LEU A 49 -5.15 4.70 -0.77
C LEU A 49 -6.45 4.95 -1.54
N ASP A 50 -7.53 5.23 -0.82
CA ASP A 50 -8.77 5.73 -1.40
C ASP A 50 -8.60 7.24 -1.64
N VAL A 51 -8.34 7.61 -2.90
CA VAL A 51 -8.10 8.99 -3.30
C VAL A 51 -9.35 9.87 -3.20
N HIS A 52 -10.56 9.28 -3.29
CA HIS A 52 -11.81 10.03 -3.17
C HIS A 52 -12.09 10.37 -1.70
N ARG A 53 -11.80 9.44 -0.79
CA ARG A 53 -11.94 9.66 0.65
C ARG A 53 -10.71 10.29 1.31
N GLN A 54 -9.61 10.39 0.56
CA GLN A 54 -8.31 10.87 1.05
C GLN A 54 -7.80 10.09 2.26
N GLN A 55 -8.01 8.77 2.25
CA GLN A 55 -7.74 7.90 3.39
C GLN A 55 -7.15 6.57 2.95
N TRP A 56 -6.31 5.99 3.80
CA TRP A 56 -5.81 4.64 3.62
C TRP A 56 -6.83 3.63 4.13
N VAL A 57 -7.30 2.76 3.26
CA VAL A 57 -8.31 1.76 3.54
C VAL A 57 -7.65 0.39 3.61
N CYS A 58 -7.73 -0.26 4.76
CA CYS A 58 -7.28 -1.64 4.91
C CYS A 58 -8.24 -2.57 4.16
N SER A 59 -7.70 -3.57 3.48
CA SER A 59 -8.51 -4.62 2.86
C SER A 59 -9.41 -5.28 3.91
N ALA A 60 -10.67 -5.56 3.55
CA ALA A 60 -11.67 -6.17 4.43
C ALA A 60 -11.23 -7.53 5.01
N ASN A 61 -10.30 -8.19 4.33
CA ASN A 61 -9.67 -9.39 4.86
C ASN A 61 -8.61 -8.99 5.90
N ASN A 62 -8.83 -9.43 7.14
CA ASN A 62 -8.00 -9.15 8.32
C ASN A 62 -6.50 -9.08 7.98
N PRO A 63 -5.84 -7.91 8.14
CA PRO A 63 -4.44 -7.74 7.77
C PRO A 63 -3.51 -8.59 8.65
N ARG A 64 -3.96 -9.11 9.79
CA ARG A 64 -3.18 -10.06 10.61
C ARG A 64 -3.04 -11.46 10.02
N ARG A 65 -3.77 -11.79 8.95
CA ARG A 65 -3.75 -13.13 8.36
C ARG A 65 -2.77 -13.16 7.20
N GLU A 66 -1.58 -13.72 7.42
CA GLU A 66 -0.65 -14.07 6.35
C GLU A 66 -1.36 -15.04 5.37
N PRO A 67 -1.37 -14.75 4.06
CA PRO A 67 -1.91 -15.68 3.06
C PRO A 67 -1.12 -16.99 3.06
N ALA A 68 -1.83 -18.12 2.98
CA ALA A 68 -1.23 -19.44 2.82
C ALA A 68 -0.49 -19.57 1.47
N ASP A 69 -0.96 -18.84 0.46
CA ASP A 69 -0.44 -18.91 -0.91
C ASP A 69 0.50 -17.75 -1.20
N LYS A 70 1.76 -18.05 -1.54
CA LYS A 70 2.75 -17.06 -1.97
C LYS A 70 2.54 -16.76 -3.46
N ASN A 71 1.93 -15.62 -3.79
CA ASN A 71 1.84 -15.18 -5.17
C ASN A 71 3.05 -14.29 -5.52
N GLY A 72 4.09 -14.88 -6.12
CA GLY A 72 5.36 -14.22 -6.44
C GLY A 72 5.30 -13.18 -7.55
N VAL A 73 4.20 -13.11 -8.31
CA VAL A 73 4.06 -12.25 -9.50
C VAL A 73 4.14 -10.75 -9.17
N MET A 74 3.84 -10.35 -7.93
CA MET A 74 3.95 -8.95 -7.48
C MET A 74 5.39 -8.51 -7.17
N LEU A 75 6.31 -9.45 -6.95
CA LEU A 75 7.72 -9.15 -6.63
C LEU A 75 8.45 -8.47 -7.80
N ASP A 76 8.01 -8.73 -9.03
CA ASP A 76 8.68 -8.22 -10.24
C ASP A 76 8.24 -6.80 -10.64
N SER A 77 7.15 -6.26 -10.07
CA SER A 77 6.59 -4.96 -10.47
C SER A 77 6.35 -3.96 -9.33
N GLY A 78 6.40 -4.41 -8.06
CA GLY A 78 6.29 -3.54 -6.90
C GLY A 78 7.63 -2.98 -6.43
N ILE A 79 7.61 -1.77 -5.86
CA ILE A 79 8.79 -1.18 -5.21
C ILE A 79 8.85 -1.70 -3.77
N PRO A 80 9.98 -2.27 -3.29
CA PRO A 80 10.12 -2.64 -1.89
C PRO A 80 9.81 -1.46 -0.96
N LEU A 81 8.83 -1.63 -0.09
CA LEU A 81 8.38 -0.59 0.83
C LEU A 81 9.08 -0.72 2.17
N ASP A 82 10.03 0.17 2.40
CA ASP A 82 10.67 0.36 3.69
C ASP A 82 10.22 1.67 4.37
N ARG A 83 10.75 1.92 5.57
CA ARG A 83 10.46 3.13 6.34
C ARG A 83 10.90 4.41 5.64
N ASN A 84 12.00 4.38 4.90
CA ASN A 84 12.56 5.56 4.23
C ASN A 84 11.65 5.97 3.07
N LEU A 85 11.20 5.00 2.26
CA LEU A 85 10.27 5.22 1.17
C LEU A 85 8.90 5.67 1.70
N ALA A 86 8.40 5.04 2.77
CA ALA A 86 7.17 5.46 3.42
C ALA A 86 7.26 6.91 3.93
N SER A 87 8.41 7.30 4.47
CA SER A 87 8.67 8.67 4.95
C SER A 87 8.81 9.67 3.80
N HIS A 88 9.43 9.27 2.70
CA HIS A 88 9.56 10.08 1.49
C HIS A 88 8.20 10.48 0.94
N TYR A 89 7.28 9.51 0.78
CA TYR A 89 5.94 9.79 0.29
C TYR A 89 5.04 10.50 1.31
N ALA A 90 5.23 10.25 2.60
CA ALA A 90 4.56 11.03 3.64
C ALA A 90 4.88 12.53 3.57
N LYS A 91 6.14 12.89 3.26
CA LYS A 91 6.53 14.29 3.02
C LYS A 91 5.91 14.89 1.77
N GLN A 92 5.49 14.06 0.82
CA GLN A 92 4.80 14.49 -0.41
C GLN A 92 3.27 14.54 -0.26
N GLY A 93 2.73 14.27 0.93
CA GLY A 93 1.29 14.34 1.20
C GLY A 93 0.53 13.02 1.03
N TYR A 94 1.23 11.88 0.95
CA TYR A 94 0.62 10.54 0.88
C TYR A 94 0.61 9.83 2.25
#